data_AF-A0A7Y7Z0T5-F1
#
_entry.id   AF-A0A7Y7Z0T5-F1
#
_cell.length_a   1.000
_cell.length_b   1.000
_cell.length_c   1.000
_cell.angle_alpha   90.00
_cell.angle_beta   90.00
_cell.angle_gamma   90.00
#
_symmetry.space_group_name_H-M   'P 1'
#
loop_
_entity.id
_entity.type
_entity.pdbx_description
1 polymer ?
#
loop_
_entity_poly.entity_id
_entity_poly.type
_entity_poly.pdbx_seq_one_letter_code
_entity_poly.pdbx_strand_id
1 'polypeptide(L)'
;MSGLYEKAEFALRAKDSAAFWTALAGVDAQTTAPLLAKLLLEDWHEEHEDIVFELGLIGENCATPAIAQASQKNFEYLIRWGNLEEFQRKCAYALARIGSGDSKVALELMAQQFDTGLGKYAEEGLRHWAVPVKKRG
;
A
#
# COMPACT_ATOMS: atom_id res chain seq x y z
N MET A 1 12.57 11.11 -17.98
CA MET A 1 12.16 9.94 -17.18
C MET A 1 12.97 8.74 -17.66
N SER A 2 13.34 7.82 -16.77
CA SER A 2 14.14 6.65 -17.15
C SER A 2 13.31 5.69 -18.02
N GLY A 3 13.95 4.94 -18.92
CA GLY A 3 13.23 3.94 -19.73
C GLY A 3 12.62 2.80 -18.91
N LEU A 4 12.99 2.65 -17.63
CA LEU A 4 12.38 1.70 -16.69
C LEU A 4 11.00 2.17 -16.21
N TYR A 5 10.84 3.47 -15.94
CA TYR A 5 9.53 4.04 -15.58
C TYR A 5 8.49 3.80 -16.66
N GLU A 6 8.85 4.08 -17.92
CA GLU A 6 7.95 3.90 -19.07
C GLU A 6 7.56 2.43 -19.27
N LYS A 7 8.50 1.50 -19.03
CA LYS A 7 8.22 0.06 -19.05
C LYS A 7 7.25 -0.36 -17.95
N ALA A 8 7.40 0.19 -16.73
CA ALA A 8 6.48 -0.10 -15.64
C ALA A 8 5.07 0.44 -15.93
N GLU A 9 4.95 1.67 -16.46
CA GLU A 9 3.64 2.20 -16.87
C GLU A 9 3.01 1.38 -18.01
N PHE A 10 3.81 0.93 -18.96
CA PHE A 10 3.34 0.07 -20.04
C PHE A 10 2.82 -1.27 -19.50
N ALA A 11 3.59 -1.93 -18.63
CA ALA A 11 3.20 -3.19 -18.00
C ALA A 11 1.92 -3.06 -17.16
N LEU A 12 1.77 -1.96 -16.41
CA LEU A 12 0.55 -1.64 -15.67
C LEU A 12 -0.68 -1.57 -16.59
N ARG A 13 -0.57 -0.87 -17.73
CA ARG A 13 -1.66 -0.78 -18.73
C ARG A 13 -1.95 -2.11 -19.41
N ALA A 14 -0.91 -2.94 -19.60
CA ALA A 14 -1.01 -4.27 -20.17
C ALA A 14 -1.54 -5.32 -19.17
N LYS A 15 -1.72 -4.96 -17.89
CA LYS A 15 -2.10 -5.87 -16.80
C LYS A 15 -1.12 -7.03 -16.64
N ASP A 16 0.16 -6.73 -16.78
CA ASP A 16 1.26 -7.70 -16.66
C ASP A 16 2.08 -7.39 -15.39
N SER A 17 1.74 -8.04 -14.28
CA SER A 17 2.44 -7.84 -13.00
C SER A 17 3.90 -8.28 -13.06
N ALA A 18 4.21 -9.37 -13.77
CA ALA A 18 5.57 -9.87 -13.88
C ALA A 18 6.48 -8.87 -14.61
N ALA A 19 6.01 -8.31 -15.73
CA ALA A 19 6.72 -7.26 -16.45
C ALA A 19 6.81 -5.97 -15.62
N PHE A 20 5.77 -5.65 -14.83
CA PHE A 20 5.76 -4.49 -13.94
C PHE A 20 6.86 -4.59 -12.87
N TRP A 21 6.91 -5.69 -12.11
CA TRP A 21 7.96 -5.91 -11.09
C TRP A 21 9.36 -5.97 -11.69
N THR A 22 9.49 -6.59 -12.87
CA THR A 22 10.77 -6.62 -13.60
C THR A 22 11.23 -5.20 -13.97
N ALA A 23 10.31 -4.33 -14.39
CA ALA A 23 10.63 -2.95 -14.74
C ALA A 23 10.97 -2.08 -13.53
N LEU A 24 10.39 -2.37 -12.36
CA LEU A 24 10.72 -1.70 -11.10
C LEU A 24 12.10 -2.08 -10.54
N ALA A 25 12.67 -3.22 -10.96
CA ALA A 25 14.01 -3.63 -10.54
C ALA A 25 15.07 -2.60 -11.00
N GLY A 26 15.52 -1.76 -10.08
CA GLY A 26 16.49 -0.69 -10.33
C GLY A 26 15.88 0.72 -10.46
N VAL A 27 14.59 0.88 -10.19
CA VAL A 27 13.94 2.20 -10.02
C VAL A 27 14.08 2.64 -8.57
N ASP A 28 14.37 3.92 -8.34
CA ASP A 28 14.49 4.48 -6.98
C ASP A 28 13.14 4.47 -6.22
N ALA A 29 13.20 4.62 -4.90
CA ALA A 29 12.03 4.56 -4.03
C ALA A 29 11.00 5.67 -4.34
N GLN A 30 11.48 6.89 -4.64
CA GLN A 30 10.62 8.05 -4.93
C GLN A 30 9.79 7.83 -6.21
N THR A 31 10.37 7.15 -7.18
CA THR A 31 9.72 6.79 -8.45
C THR A 31 8.89 5.52 -8.34
N THR A 32 9.30 4.58 -7.48
CA THR A 32 8.62 3.30 -7.26
C THR A 32 7.29 3.48 -6.51
N ALA A 33 7.28 4.29 -5.45
CA ALA A 33 6.08 4.52 -4.63
C ALA A 33 4.82 4.92 -5.42
N PRO A 34 4.83 5.92 -6.31
CA PRO A 34 3.64 6.29 -7.07
C PRO A 34 3.20 5.22 -8.07
N LEU A 35 4.10 4.38 -8.58
CA LEU A 35 3.76 3.26 -9.47
C LEU A 35 3.09 2.13 -8.70
N LEU A 36 3.64 1.75 -7.54
CA LEU A 36 3.05 0.76 -6.65
C LEU A 36 1.70 1.22 -6.09
N ALA A 37 1.56 2.52 -5.77
CA ALA A 37 0.28 3.09 -5.34
C ALA A 37 -0.80 2.99 -6.41
N LYS A 38 -0.45 3.14 -7.70
CA LYS A 38 -1.38 2.89 -8.82
C LYS A 38 -1.74 1.40 -8.89
N LEU A 39 -0.75 0.50 -8.87
CA LEU A 39 -0.97 -0.94 -8.95
C LEU A 39 -1.85 -1.44 -7.79
N LEU A 40 -1.63 -0.97 -6.55
CA LEU A 40 -2.40 -1.37 -5.35
C LEU A 40 -3.93 -1.26 -5.50
N LEU A 41 -4.42 -0.36 -6.36
CA LEU A 41 -5.83 -0.11 -6.54
C LEU A 41 -6.47 -0.97 -7.65
N GLU A 42 -5.65 -1.62 -8.47
CA GLU A 42 -6.07 -2.49 -9.55
C GLU A 42 -6.51 -3.86 -9.02
N ASP A 43 -7.55 -4.45 -9.61
CA ASP A 43 -8.14 -5.70 -9.13
C ASP A 43 -7.80 -6.93 -9.99
N TRP A 44 -6.94 -6.78 -10.99
CA TRP A 44 -6.58 -7.85 -11.92
C TRP A 44 -5.43 -8.75 -11.43
N HIS A 45 -4.85 -8.48 -10.25
CA HIS A 45 -3.78 -9.25 -9.64
C HIS A 45 -4.08 -9.61 -8.17
N GLU A 46 -3.27 -10.49 -7.59
CA GLU A 46 -3.42 -10.97 -6.20
C GLU A 46 -2.28 -10.50 -5.27
N GLU A 47 -1.45 -9.56 -5.72
CA GLU A 47 -0.22 -9.12 -5.02
C GLU A 47 -0.44 -7.99 -3.99
N HIS A 48 -1.67 -7.74 -3.53
CA HIS A 48 -1.98 -6.53 -2.75
C HIS A 48 -1.24 -6.47 -1.42
N GLU A 49 -1.05 -7.62 -0.78
CA GLU A 49 -0.34 -7.72 0.50
C GLU A 49 1.15 -7.42 0.34
N ASP A 50 1.76 -7.84 -0.78
CA ASP A 50 3.16 -7.55 -1.09
C ASP A 50 3.35 -6.07 -1.43
N ILE A 51 2.44 -5.51 -2.23
CA ILE A 51 2.47 -4.08 -2.60
C ILE A 51 2.34 -3.18 -1.37
N VAL A 52 1.38 -3.46 -0.47
CA VAL A 52 1.19 -2.62 0.72
C VAL A 52 2.37 -2.74 1.69
N PHE A 53 2.98 -3.92 1.77
CA PHE A 53 4.19 -4.13 2.56
C PHE A 53 5.34 -3.30 2.02
N GLU A 54 5.60 -3.36 0.70
CA GLU A 54 6.67 -2.61 0.04
C GLU A 54 6.47 -1.10 0.16
N LEU A 55 5.25 -0.60 -0.04
CA LEU A 55 4.93 0.83 0.16
C LEU A 55 5.20 1.29 1.60
N GLY A 56 4.89 0.45 2.59
CA GLY A 56 5.21 0.72 4.00
C GLY A 56 6.72 0.73 4.29
N LEU A 57 7.53 -0.05 3.56
CA LEU A 57 8.99 -0.03 3.66
C LEU A 57 9.60 1.20 2.97
N ILE A 58 9.07 1.57 1.80
CA ILE A 58 9.48 2.77 1.06
C ILE A 58 9.19 4.03 1.89
N GLY A 59 8.01 4.11 2.53
CA GLY A 59 7.66 5.17 3.47
C GLY A 59 7.39 6.53 2.83
N GLU A 60 7.18 6.58 1.51
CA GLU A 60 6.88 7.83 0.80
C GLU A 60 5.41 8.23 1.00
N ASN A 61 5.19 9.49 1.40
CA ASN A 61 3.86 10.00 1.75
C ASN A 61 2.84 9.95 0.59
N CYS A 62 3.31 9.94 -0.66
CA CYS A 62 2.44 9.88 -1.84
C CYS A 62 1.59 8.60 -1.91
N ALA A 63 1.98 7.53 -1.20
CA ALA A 63 1.25 6.28 -1.15
C ALA A 63 0.05 6.28 -0.18
N THR A 64 0.02 7.22 0.77
CA THR A 64 -1.01 7.31 1.83
C THR A 64 -2.45 7.21 1.29
N PRO A 65 -2.86 7.98 0.27
CA PRO A 65 -4.24 7.93 -0.22
C PRO A 65 -4.61 6.57 -0.82
N ALA A 66 -3.68 5.95 -1.56
CA ALA A 66 -3.91 4.65 -2.18
C ALA A 66 -4.04 3.54 -1.13
N ILE A 67 -3.20 3.55 -0.09
CA ILE A 67 -3.29 2.57 1.01
C ILE A 67 -4.60 2.73 1.79
N ALA A 68 -5.00 3.97 2.10
CA ALA A 68 -6.25 4.25 2.78
C ALA A 68 -7.47 3.78 1.96
N GLN A 69 -7.46 4.02 0.65
CA GLN A 69 -8.50 3.55 -0.26
C GLN A 69 -8.51 2.02 -0.37
N ALA A 70 -7.35 1.39 -0.51
CA ALA A 70 -7.23 -0.06 -0.64
C ALA A 70 -7.73 -0.78 0.63
N SER A 71 -7.50 -0.22 1.82
CA SER A 71 -8.02 -0.77 3.08
C SER A 71 -9.55 -0.90 3.12
N GLN A 72 -10.26 -0.10 2.32
CA GLN A 72 -11.72 -0.11 2.23
C GLN A 72 -12.25 -0.94 1.06
N LYS A 73 -11.36 -1.51 0.22
CA LYS A 73 -11.74 -2.24 -0.98
C LYS A 73 -11.86 -3.74 -0.70
N ASN A 74 -12.97 -4.30 -1.17
CA ASN A 74 -13.31 -5.72 -1.07
C ASN A 74 -12.75 -6.49 -2.28
N PHE A 75 -11.44 -6.76 -2.30
CA PHE A 75 -10.84 -7.56 -3.37
C PHE A 75 -11.37 -9.00 -3.32
N GLU A 76 -11.90 -9.49 -4.46
CA GLU A 76 -12.64 -10.75 -4.51
C GLU A 76 -11.83 -11.94 -4.01
N TYR A 77 -10.54 -12.03 -4.39
CA TYR A 77 -9.67 -13.12 -3.97
C TYR A 77 -9.42 -13.09 -2.45
N LEU A 78 -9.24 -11.91 -1.84
CA LEU A 78 -9.05 -11.79 -0.39
C LEU A 78 -10.30 -12.23 0.39
N ILE A 79 -11.49 -11.97 -0.14
CA ILE A 79 -12.74 -12.47 0.45
C ILE A 79 -12.81 -13.99 0.30
N ARG A 80 -12.56 -14.49 -0.91
CA ARG A 80 -12.61 -15.93 -1.22
C ARG A 80 -11.70 -16.76 -0.33
N TRP A 81 -10.52 -16.23 -0.01
CA TRP A 81 -9.53 -16.91 0.82
C TRP A 81 -9.57 -16.53 2.30
N GLY A 82 -10.45 -15.59 2.71
CA GLY A 82 -10.59 -15.16 4.10
C GLY A 82 -9.47 -14.26 4.61
N ASN A 83 -8.70 -13.61 3.72
CA ASN A 83 -7.53 -12.79 4.04
C ASN A 83 -7.83 -11.28 4.10
N LEU A 84 -9.09 -10.85 3.88
CA LEU A 84 -9.44 -9.43 3.82
C LEU A 84 -9.06 -8.66 5.09
N GLU A 85 -9.34 -9.22 6.27
CA GLU A 85 -9.01 -8.58 7.55
C GLU A 85 -7.49 -8.47 7.77
N GLU A 86 -6.73 -9.49 7.35
CA GLU A 86 -5.27 -9.47 7.44
C GLU A 86 -4.67 -8.38 6.55
N PHE A 87 -5.17 -8.27 5.31
CA PHE A 87 -4.79 -7.20 4.40
C PHE A 87 -5.11 -5.82 4.95
N GLN A 88 -6.32 -5.63 5.51
CA GLN A 88 -6.72 -4.38 6.17
C GLN A 88 -5.79 -4.00 7.32
N ARG A 89 -5.37 -4.97 8.13
CA ARG A 89 -4.37 -4.76 9.18
C ARG A 89 -3.00 -4.38 8.59
N LYS A 90 -2.57 -5.00 7.50
CA LYS A 90 -1.33 -4.64 6.79
C LYS A 90 -1.38 -3.20 6.26
N CYS A 91 -2.51 -2.74 5.75
CA CYS A 91 -2.72 -1.33 5.38
C CYS A 91 -2.51 -0.37 6.57
N ALA A 92 -3.11 -0.67 7.72
CA ALA A 92 -2.92 0.16 8.92
C ALA A 92 -1.44 0.23 9.36
N TYR A 93 -0.73 -0.90 9.32
CA TYR A 93 0.70 -0.92 9.63
C TYR A 93 1.55 -0.17 8.59
N ALA A 94 1.21 -0.23 7.31
CA ALA A 94 1.91 0.52 6.28
C ALA A 94 1.74 2.04 6.50
N LEU A 95 0.53 2.50 6.81
CA LEU A 95 0.29 3.90 7.20
C LEU A 95 1.08 4.30 8.46
N ALA A 96 1.11 3.44 9.48
CA ALA A 96 1.91 3.66 10.68
C ALA A 96 3.42 3.78 10.41
N ARG A 97 3.92 3.04 9.41
CA ARG A 97 5.33 3.08 8.96
C ARG A 97 5.66 4.29 8.10
N ILE A 98 4.74 4.76 7.25
CA ILE A 98 4.92 6.01 6.50
C ILE A 98 5.13 7.17 7.47
N GLY A 99 4.40 7.21 8.58
CA GLY A 99 4.72 8.10 9.70
C GLY A 99 4.57 9.60 9.42
N SER A 100 3.93 9.97 8.30
CA SER A 100 3.61 11.35 7.93
C SER A 100 2.35 11.85 8.63
N GLY A 101 2.14 13.17 8.67
CA GLY A 101 0.88 13.75 9.16
C GLY A 101 -0.34 13.20 8.43
N ASP A 102 -0.27 13.09 7.09
CA ASP A 102 -1.36 12.56 6.27
C ASP A 102 -1.66 11.09 6.59
N SER A 103 -0.62 10.27 6.84
CA SER A 103 -0.80 8.87 7.22
C SER A 103 -1.48 8.71 8.58
N LYS A 104 -1.23 9.64 9.51
CA LYS A 104 -1.94 9.69 10.79
C LYS A 104 -3.40 10.02 10.59
N VAL A 105 -3.69 11.06 9.79
CA VAL A 105 -5.06 11.47 9.47
C VAL A 105 -5.81 10.31 8.80
N ALA A 106 -5.16 9.59 7.87
CA ALA A 106 -5.75 8.42 7.24
C ALA A 106 -6.10 7.33 8.26
N LEU A 107 -5.22 7.05 9.22
CA LEU A 107 -5.50 6.11 10.32
C LEU A 107 -6.64 6.60 11.24
N GLU A 108 -6.68 7.88 11.59
CA GLU A 108 -7.74 8.47 12.41
C GLU A 108 -9.11 8.39 11.71
N LEU A 109 -9.15 8.62 10.39
CA LEU A 109 -10.37 8.46 9.59
C LEU A 109 -10.78 6.98 9.48
N MET A 110 -9.82 6.08 9.27
CA MET A 110 -10.06 4.63 9.23
C MET A 110 -10.60 4.10 10.57
N ALA A 111 -10.12 4.64 11.70
CA ALA A 111 -10.60 4.29 13.04
C ALA A 111 -12.05 4.73 13.31
N GLN A 112 -12.49 5.83 12.69
CA GLN A 112 -13.85 6.36 12.85
C GLN A 112 -14.90 5.58 12.05
N GLN A 113 -14.51 4.60 11.24
CA GLN A 113 -15.45 3.76 10.49
C GLN A 113 -16.02 2.67 11.41
N PHE A 114 -17.20 2.95 11.99
CA PHE A 114 -17.84 2.20 13.07
C PHE A 114 -18.27 0.75 12.76
N ASP A 115 -18.14 0.26 11.51
CA ASP A 115 -18.89 -0.92 11.04
C ASP A 115 -18.03 -2.10 10.55
N THR A 116 -16.70 -2.05 10.72
CA THR A 116 -15.81 -3.12 10.25
C THR A 116 -14.64 -3.35 11.21
N GLY A 117 -14.06 -4.56 11.21
CA GLY A 117 -12.82 -4.88 11.96
C GLY A 117 -11.66 -3.91 11.67
N LEU A 118 -11.77 -3.17 10.56
CA LEU A 118 -10.94 -2.04 10.15
C LEU A 118 -10.63 -1.04 11.27
N GLY A 119 -11.62 -0.63 12.07
CA GLY A 119 -11.42 0.39 13.11
C GLY A 119 -10.42 -0.04 14.18
N LYS A 120 -10.50 -1.30 14.61
CA LYS A 120 -9.55 -1.92 15.55
C LYS A 120 -8.11 -1.91 15.00
N TYR A 121 -7.94 -2.21 13.72
CA TYR A 121 -6.62 -2.23 13.10
C TYR A 121 -6.05 -0.83 12.90
N ALA A 122 -6.90 0.14 12.60
CA ALA A 122 -6.50 1.54 12.53
C ALA A 122 -6.01 2.06 13.89
N GLU A 123 -6.72 1.75 14.98
CA GLU A 123 -6.27 2.05 16.35
C GLU A 123 -4.95 1.36 16.68
N GLU A 124 -4.77 0.11 16.25
CA GLU A 124 -3.51 -0.59 16.37
C GLU A 124 -2.38 0.12 15.62
N GLY A 125 -2.62 0.52 14.38
CA GLY A 125 -1.70 1.35 13.60
C GLY A 125 -1.35 2.66 14.30
N LEU A 126 -2.34 3.36 14.88
CA LEU A 126 -2.12 4.61 15.64
C LEU A 126 -1.25 4.40 16.88
N ARG A 127 -1.40 3.29 17.61
CA ARG A 127 -0.53 2.95 18.75
C ARG A 127 0.92 2.75 18.33
N HIS A 128 1.15 2.36 17.08
CA HIS A 128 2.47 2.20 16.51
C HIS A 128 2.94 3.45 15.74
N TRP A 129 2.08 4.44 15.50
CA TRP A 129 2.40 5.63 14.73
C TRP A 129 3.18 6.65 15.58
N ALA A 130 4.30 7.21 15.13
CA ALA A 130 5.10 6.81 13.97
C ALA A 130 6.14 5.75 14.38
N VAL A 131 6.28 4.68 13.60
CA VAL A 131 7.39 3.74 13.79
C VAL A 131 8.63 4.35 13.12
N PRO A 132 9.70 4.69 13.85
CA PRO A 132 10.92 5.17 13.21
C PRO A 132 11.49 4.09 12.28
N VAL A 133 11.50 4.38 10.97
CA VAL A 133 12.15 3.53 9.98
C VAL A 133 13.66 3.61 10.22
N LYS A 134 14.27 2.55 10.74
CA LYS A 134 15.71 2.36 10.53
C LYS A 134 15.91 2.16 9.04
N LYS A 135 16.30 3.21 8.33
CA LYS A 135 16.78 3.09 6.94
C LYS A 135 17.86 2.01 6.94
N ARG A 136 17.68 0.96 6.14
CA ARG A 136 18.79 0.06 5.82
C ARG A 136 19.85 0.92 5.13
N GLY A 137 20.98 1.11 5.82
CA GLY A 137 22.19 1.69 5.24
C GLY A 137 22.85 0.70 4.29
#